data_AF-A0A955Z6U1-F1
#
_entry.id   AF-A0A955Z6U1-F1
#
_cell.length_a   1.000
_cell.length_b   1.000
_cell.length_c   1.000
_cell.angle_alpha   90.00
_cell.angle_beta   90.00
_cell.angle_gamma   90.00
#
_symmetry.space_group_name_H-M   'P 1'
#
loop_
_entity.id
_entity.type
_entity.pdbx_description
1 polymer ?
#
loop_
_entity_poly.entity_id
_entity_poly.type
_entity_poly.pdbx_seq_one_letter_code
_entity_poly.pdbx_strand_id
1 'polypeptide(L)'
;PAPPAPAPPAPAPAAPSRAEPELAPSVASAPPPPPVMGTYVELHASDGRAVIERRVGTSSYSGLPLAESGLLSVGHWQHACVAPCRLRLDPRYTYRVAGDGLVASDSFALPEGKDRVRVDAQMGSSTGRVVGILLTGAGALGIAAGGAALAVSPILASEEVGSQGFRTGVLAGGIGVLGAGLLTAGVGLYLWITNGSSAHPEGQAQASASPPRRAAVGLSPSGITF
;
A
#
# COMPACT_ATOMS: atom_id res chain seq x y z
N PRO A 1 41.83 32.54 9.84
CA PRO A 1 40.91 31.90 8.87
C PRO A 1 40.03 33.00 8.27
N ALA A 2 40.21 33.29 6.99
CA ALA A 2 39.46 34.36 6.33
C ALA A 2 38.00 33.91 6.08
N PRO A 3 37.00 34.81 6.23
CA PRO A 3 35.61 34.48 5.95
C PRO A 3 35.41 34.17 4.46
N PRO A 4 34.57 33.18 4.11
CA PRO A 4 34.30 32.82 2.72
C PRO A 4 33.61 33.98 1.98
N ALA A 5 34.03 34.19 0.73
CA ALA A 5 33.50 35.24 -0.12
C ALA A 5 32.00 35.02 -0.42
N PRO A 6 31.20 36.11 -0.50
CA PRO A 6 29.78 36.02 -0.80
C PRO A 6 29.53 35.46 -2.21
N ALA A 7 28.57 34.54 -2.31
CA ALA A 7 28.18 33.91 -3.57
C ALA A 7 27.62 34.95 -4.57
N PRO A 8 27.90 34.79 -5.88
CA PRO A 8 27.38 35.68 -6.90
C PRO A 8 25.84 35.64 -6.95
N PRO A 9 25.18 36.78 -7.24
CA PRO A 9 23.73 36.87 -7.31
C PRO A 9 23.20 35.99 -8.46
N ALA A 10 22.11 35.26 -8.17
CA ALA A 10 21.45 34.41 -9.15
C ALA A 10 20.91 35.23 -10.34
N PRO A 11 21.02 34.71 -11.58
CA PRO A 11 20.50 35.39 -12.77
C PRO A 11 18.98 35.59 -12.67
N ALA A 12 18.52 36.78 -13.04
CA ALA A 12 17.11 37.15 -13.01
C ALA A 12 16.27 36.23 -13.93
N PRO A 13 15.06 35.82 -13.50
CA PRO A 13 14.17 35.00 -14.31
C PRO A 13 13.77 35.73 -15.59
N ALA A 14 13.96 35.07 -16.74
CA ALA A 14 13.57 35.58 -18.04
C ALA A 14 12.06 35.84 -18.10
N ALA A 15 11.69 36.99 -18.66
CA ALA A 15 10.28 37.39 -18.80
C ALA A 15 9.51 36.39 -19.69
N PRO A 16 8.24 36.07 -19.35
CA PRO A 16 7.41 35.18 -20.15
C PRO A 16 7.13 35.78 -21.53
N SER A 17 7.52 35.06 -22.58
CA SER A 17 7.21 35.39 -23.97
C SER A 17 5.69 35.37 -24.17
N ARG A 18 5.12 36.48 -24.68
CA ARG A 18 3.70 36.57 -25.03
C ARG A 18 3.44 35.58 -26.18
N ALA A 19 2.74 34.50 -25.88
CA ALA A 19 2.23 33.59 -26.89
C ALA A 19 1.19 34.31 -27.76
N GLU A 20 1.35 34.15 -29.07
CA GLU A 20 0.47 34.61 -30.13
C GLU A 20 -0.93 34.00 -29.97
N PRO A 21 -2.03 34.70 -30.30
CA PRO A 21 -3.38 34.16 -30.23
C PRO A 21 -3.53 33.03 -31.27
N GLU A 22 -3.28 31.80 -30.83
CA GLU A 22 -3.53 30.59 -31.62
C GLU A 22 -5.01 30.55 -31.97
N LEU A 23 -5.30 30.68 -33.27
CA LEU A 23 -6.64 30.60 -33.86
C LEU A 23 -7.39 29.42 -33.26
N ALA A 24 -8.47 29.70 -32.54
CA ALA A 24 -9.29 28.70 -31.89
C ALA A 24 -9.68 27.61 -32.92
N PRO A 25 -9.30 26.34 -32.68
CA PRO A 25 -9.63 25.26 -33.60
C PRO A 25 -11.15 25.20 -33.75
N SER A 26 -11.61 25.33 -35.00
CA SER A 26 -13.00 25.13 -35.39
C SER A 26 -13.48 23.80 -34.81
N VAL A 27 -14.33 23.89 -33.79
CA VAL A 27 -14.90 22.73 -33.09
C VAL A 27 -15.84 22.03 -34.07
N ALA A 28 -15.28 21.13 -34.88
CA ALA A 28 -16.06 20.14 -35.60
C ALA A 28 -16.87 19.40 -34.55
N SER A 29 -18.20 19.51 -34.63
CA SER A 29 -19.14 18.87 -33.71
C SER A 29 -18.76 17.39 -33.58
N ALA A 30 -18.18 17.04 -32.44
CA ALA A 30 -17.81 15.66 -32.17
C ALA A 30 -19.07 14.79 -32.26
N PRO A 31 -18.99 13.59 -32.87
CA PRO A 31 -20.13 12.68 -32.91
C PRO A 31 -20.67 12.47 -31.49
N PRO A 32 -22.00 12.35 -31.32
CA PRO A 32 -22.60 12.16 -30.01
C PRO A 32 -21.93 10.95 -29.34
N PRO A 33 -21.48 11.08 -28.08
CA PRO A 33 -20.80 10.00 -27.39
C PRO A 33 -21.70 8.77 -27.39
N PRO A 34 -21.14 7.57 -27.63
CA PRO A 34 -21.92 6.34 -27.62
C PRO A 34 -22.68 6.23 -26.28
N PRO A 35 -23.91 5.69 -26.29
CA PRO A 35 -24.71 5.55 -25.08
C PRO A 35 -23.90 4.78 -24.03
N VAL A 36 -23.57 5.47 -22.93
CA VAL A 36 -22.76 4.91 -21.86
C VAL A 36 -23.59 3.85 -21.14
N MET A 37 -23.44 2.60 -21.58
CA MET A 37 -23.87 1.41 -20.84
C MET A 37 -23.02 1.36 -19.57
N GLY A 38 -23.52 1.93 -18.49
CA GLY A 38 -22.76 2.07 -17.25
C GLY A 38 -23.67 2.12 -16.03
N THR A 39 -23.20 1.52 -14.96
CA THR A 39 -23.82 1.54 -13.65
C THR A 39 -23.56 2.90 -12.99
N TYR A 40 -24.60 3.54 -12.46
CA TYR A 40 -24.45 4.79 -11.73
C TYR A 40 -23.83 4.52 -10.36
N VAL A 41 -22.59 4.95 -10.16
CA VAL A 41 -21.85 4.75 -8.92
C VAL A 41 -21.85 6.03 -8.10
N GLU A 42 -22.23 5.90 -6.82
CA GLU A 42 -22.14 6.97 -5.83
C GLU A 42 -21.08 6.61 -4.80
N LEU A 43 -19.98 7.36 -4.76
CA LEU A 43 -18.89 7.16 -3.81
C LEU A 43 -19.09 8.02 -2.57
N HIS A 44 -19.13 7.36 -1.42
CA HIS A 44 -19.02 7.97 -0.10
C HIS A 44 -17.72 7.49 0.54
N ALA A 45 -16.83 8.42 0.88
CA ALA A 45 -15.55 8.09 1.49
C ALA A 45 -15.36 8.85 2.80
N SER A 46 -14.64 8.24 3.74
CA SER A 46 -14.26 8.90 4.99
C SER A 46 -13.25 10.05 4.83
N ASP A 47 -12.57 10.13 3.68
CA ASP A 47 -11.61 11.18 3.32
C ASP A 47 -11.95 11.76 1.93
N GLY A 48 -11.99 13.09 1.80
CA GLY A 48 -12.31 13.79 0.56
C GLY A 48 -11.22 13.71 -0.52
N ARG A 49 -10.06 13.15 -0.19
CA ARG A 49 -8.98 12.85 -1.16
C ARG A 49 -9.12 11.47 -1.79
N ALA A 50 -10.14 10.69 -1.42
CA ALA A 50 -10.39 9.39 -2.01
C ALA A 50 -10.80 9.53 -3.48
N VAL A 51 -10.29 8.65 -4.34
CA VAL A 51 -10.48 8.64 -5.78
C VAL A 51 -10.85 7.23 -6.22
N ILE A 52 -11.90 7.08 -7.03
CA ILE A 52 -12.12 5.82 -7.75
C ILE A 52 -11.10 5.75 -8.87
N GLU A 53 -10.33 4.67 -8.88
CA GLU A 53 -9.45 4.32 -9.98
C GLU A 53 -10.00 3.13 -10.76
N ARG A 54 -9.91 3.21 -12.09
CA ARG A 54 -10.23 2.13 -13.03
C ARG A 54 -8.96 1.45 -13.50
N ARG A 55 -8.92 0.12 -13.46
CA ARG A 55 -7.82 -0.66 -14.05
C ARG A 55 -7.91 -0.61 -15.57
N VAL A 56 -6.91 -0.01 -16.22
CA VAL A 56 -6.82 0.09 -17.69
C VAL A 56 -5.86 -0.93 -18.30
N GLY A 57 -5.03 -1.57 -17.47
CA GLY A 57 -4.13 -2.61 -17.94
C GLY A 57 -3.29 -3.21 -16.83
N THR A 58 -2.44 -4.16 -17.21
CA THR A 58 -1.44 -4.79 -16.35
C THR A 58 -0.15 -4.90 -17.12
N SER A 59 0.90 -4.31 -16.57
CA SER A 59 2.24 -4.51 -17.07
C SER A 59 2.92 -5.56 -16.20
N SER A 60 3.17 -6.72 -16.79
CA SER A 60 4.01 -7.75 -16.20
C SER A 60 5.40 -7.62 -16.79
N TYR A 61 6.43 -7.50 -15.95
CA TYR A 61 7.81 -7.46 -16.41
C TYR A 61 8.20 -8.86 -16.89
N SER A 62 8.14 -9.09 -18.20
CA SER A 62 8.61 -10.34 -18.81
C SER A 62 10.14 -10.41 -18.72
N GLY A 63 10.67 -11.37 -17.97
CA GLY A 63 12.13 -11.60 -17.89
C GLY A 63 12.66 -12.07 -16.54
N LEU A 64 11.85 -12.04 -15.48
CA LEU A 64 12.20 -12.64 -14.19
C LEU A 64 11.35 -13.89 -13.97
N PRO A 65 11.92 -15.03 -13.53
CA PRO A 65 11.13 -16.22 -13.19
C PRO A 65 10.13 -15.97 -12.05
N LEU A 66 10.33 -14.89 -11.27
CA LEU A 66 9.40 -14.40 -10.24
C LEU A 66 8.24 -13.56 -10.80
N ALA A 67 8.23 -13.21 -12.09
CA ALA A 67 7.14 -12.45 -12.69
C ALA A 67 5.89 -13.32 -12.95
N GLU A 68 6.07 -14.63 -13.17
CA GLU A 68 4.96 -15.55 -13.42
C GLU A 68 4.08 -15.78 -12.19
N SER A 69 4.62 -15.59 -10.98
CA SER A 69 3.85 -15.70 -9.74
C SER A 69 2.92 -14.49 -9.49
N GLY A 70 2.90 -13.50 -10.39
CA GLY A 70 2.03 -12.33 -10.29
C GLY A 70 2.41 -11.34 -9.18
N LEU A 71 3.44 -11.65 -8.38
CA LEU A 71 3.93 -10.82 -7.28
C LEU A 71 4.45 -9.45 -7.75
N LEU A 72 4.87 -9.35 -9.01
CA LEU A 72 5.42 -8.14 -9.62
C LEU A 72 4.51 -7.55 -10.70
N SER A 73 3.22 -7.92 -10.74
CA SER A 73 2.29 -7.31 -11.69
C SER A 73 1.89 -5.92 -11.22
N VAL A 74 2.25 -4.89 -12.01
CA VAL A 74 1.81 -3.52 -11.74
C VAL A 74 0.58 -3.24 -12.59
N GLY A 75 -0.56 -3.08 -11.93
CA GLY A 75 -1.77 -2.59 -12.58
C GLY A 75 -1.58 -1.14 -13.01
N HIS A 76 -1.99 -0.81 -14.22
CA HIS A 76 -2.17 0.57 -14.64
C HIS A 76 -3.57 1.01 -14.26
N TRP A 77 -3.63 2.07 -13.46
CA TRP A 77 -4.85 2.60 -12.87
C TRP A 77 -5.06 4.02 -13.36
N GLN A 78 -6.30 4.36 -13.69
CA GLN A 78 -6.68 5.68 -14.17
C GLN A 78 -7.74 6.28 -13.24
N HIS A 79 -7.54 7.54 -12.84
CA HIS A 79 -8.51 8.26 -12.02
C HIS A 79 -9.83 8.44 -12.78
N ALA A 80 -10.93 8.04 -12.15
CA ALA A 80 -12.27 8.19 -12.70
C ALA A 80 -13.03 9.35 -12.04
N CYS A 81 -13.07 9.40 -10.70
CA CYS A 81 -13.67 10.51 -9.97
C CYS A 81 -13.16 10.62 -8.53
N VAL A 82 -13.20 11.84 -7.96
CA VAL A 82 -12.76 12.17 -6.59
C VAL A 82 -13.99 12.27 -5.68
N ALA A 83 -13.93 11.71 -4.48
CA ALA A 83 -15.03 11.68 -3.51
C ALA A 83 -15.34 13.08 -2.95
N PRO A 84 -16.62 13.38 -2.66
CA PRO A 84 -17.81 12.61 -3.04
C PRO A 84 -18.14 12.80 -4.52
N CYS A 85 -18.38 11.70 -5.25
CA CYS A 85 -18.73 11.76 -6.68
C CYS A 85 -19.87 10.83 -7.07
N ARG A 86 -20.54 11.21 -8.17
CA ARG A 86 -21.57 10.41 -8.83
C ARG A 86 -21.26 10.33 -10.31
N LEU A 87 -20.97 9.13 -10.82
CA LEU A 87 -20.55 8.92 -12.22
C LEU A 87 -21.06 7.57 -12.73
N ARG A 88 -21.33 7.48 -14.05
CA ARG A 88 -21.58 6.19 -14.71
C ARG A 88 -20.25 5.49 -15.01
N LEU A 89 -20.08 4.30 -14.47
CA LEU A 89 -18.91 3.45 -14.66
C LEU A 89 -19.29 2.18 -15.43
N ASP A 90 -18.41 1.71 -16.32
CA ASP A 90 -18.65 0.49 -17.10
C ASP A 90 -18.35 -0.74 -16.22
N PRO A 91 -19.31 -1.66 -16.02
CA PRO A 91 -19.13 -2.79 -15.12
C PRO A 91 -18.08 -3.82 -15.59
N ARG A 92 -17.63 -3.73 -16.85
CA ARG A 92 -16.61 -4.63 -17.42
C ARG A 92 -15.19 -4.40 -16.86
N TYR A 93 -14.96 -3.30 -16.17
CA TYR A 93 -13.66 -2.99 -15.58
C TYR A 93 -13.58 -3.35 -14.10
N THR A 94 -12.34 -3.53 -13.62
CA THR A 94 -12.04 -3.61 -12.20
C THR A 94 -11.74 -2.22 -11.65
N TYR A 95 -12.29 -1.93 -10.48
CA TYR A 95 -12.16 -0.65 -9.79
C TYR A 95 -11.48 -0.84 -8.43
N ARG A 96 -10.90 0.23 -7.90
CA ARG A 96 -10.48 0.34 -6.50
C ARG A 96 -10.65 1.78 -6.04
N VAL A 97 -10.68 2.00 -4.74
CA VAL A 97 -10.62 3.36 -4.16
C VAL A 97 -9.20 3.59 -3.66
N ALA A 98 -8.56 4.65 -4.12
CA ALA A 98 -7.21 5.05 -3.71
C ALA A 98 -7.17 6.57 -3.48
N GLY A 99 -5.98 7.16 -3.35
CA GLY A 99 -5.82 8.61 -3.24
C GLY A 99 -4.47 8.99 -2.65
N ASP A 100 -4.11 10.26 -2.77
CA ASP A 100 -2.82 10.75 -2.31
C ASP A 100 -2.66 10.63 -0.80
N GLY A 101 -1.66 9.86 -0.38
CA GLY A 101 -1.41 9.56 1.02
C GLY A 101 -2.37 8.54 1.64
N LEU A 102 -3.26 7.94 0.86
CA LEU A 102 -4.20 6.93 1.31
C LEU A 102 -3.74 5.52 0.91
N VAL A 103 -4.09 4.53 1.72
CA VAL A 103 -3.92 3.13 1.33
C VAL A 103 -5.00 2.77 0.31
N ALA A 104 -4.62 2.20 -0.85
CA ALA A 104 -5.59 1.71 -1.81
C ALA A 104 -6.44 0.58 -1.21
N SER A 105 -7.74 0.60 -1.48
CA SER A 105 -8.66 -0.49 -1.13
C SER A 105 -8.38 -1.73 -1.98
N ASP A 106 -9.00 -2.83 -1.58
CA ASP A 106 -9.12 -3.99 -2.46
C ASP A 106 -9.84 -3.64 -3.76
N SER A 107 -9.50 -4.40 -4.79
CA SER A 107 -10.13 -4.26 -6.10
C SER A 107 -11.52 -4.91 -6.08
N PHE A 108 -12.50 -4.25 -6.69
CA PHE A 108 -13.87 -4.72 -6.80
C PHE A 108 -14.39 -4.57 -8.25
N ALA A 109 -15.32 -5.44 -8.62
CA ALA A 109 -16.06 -5.34 -9.87
C ALA A 109 -17.45 -4.78 -9.60
N LEU A 110 -18.02 -4.02 -10.54
CA LEU A 110 -19.40 -3.55 -10.43
C LEU A 110 -20.35 -4.67 -10.90
N PRO A 111 -21.49 -4.88 -10.22
CA PRO A 111 -22.49 -5.83 -10.66
C PRO A 111 -23.10 -5.41 -12.01
N GLU A 112 -23.10 -6.34 -12.98
CA GLU A 112 -23.79 -6.14 -14.26
C GLU A 112 -25.32 -6.07 -14.05
N GLY A 113 -25.99 -5.25 -14.86
CA GLY A 113 -27.46 -5.13 -14.84
C GLY A 113 -28.04 -4.32 -13.67
N LYS A 114 -27.21 -3.78 -12.76
CA LYS A 114 -27.67 -2.80 -11.76
C LYS A 114 -27.52 -1.38 -12.27
N ASP A 115 -28.59 -0.61 -12.14
CA ASP A 115 -28.61 0.81 -12.54
C ASP A 115 -27.85 1.70 -11.57
N ARG A 116 -27.84 1.37 -10.27
CA ARG A 116 -27.21 2.16 -9.22
C ARG A 116 -26.46 1.28 -8.22
N VAL A 117 -25.26 1.70 -7.85
CA VAL A 117 -24.44 1.09 -6.78
C VAL A 117 -23.86 2.19 -5.91
N ARG A 118 -24.02 2.07 -4.61
CA ARG A 118 -23.34 2.92 -3.63
C ARG A 118 -22.05 2.23 -3.21
N VAL A 119 -20.96 2.98 -3.10
CA VAL A 119 -19.69 2.47 -2.59
C VAL A 119 -19.34 3.28 -1.35
N ASP A 120 -19.34 2.62 -0.20
CA ASP A 120 -18.88 3.23 1.05
C ASP A 120 -17.43 2.78 1.32
N ALA A 121 -16.53 3.75 1.42
CA ALA A 121 -15.10 3.52 1.45
C ALA A 121 -14.48 4.12 2.73
N GLN A 122 -13.85 3.28 3.55
CA GLN A 122 -13.13 3.70 4.74
C GLN A 122 -11.64 3.68 4.45
N MET A 123 -11.03 4.86 4.42
CA MET A 123 -9.65 5.07 3.97
C MET A 123 -8.68 5.11 5.15
N GLY A 124 -7.64 4.28 5.09
CA GLY A 124 -6.50 4.30 6.01
C GLY A 124 -5.34 5.15 5.49
N SER A 125 -4.42 5.51 6.39
CA SER A 125 -3.23 6.32 6.07
C SER A 125 -2.08 5.47 5.51
N SER A 126 -1.54 5.86 4.36
CA SER A 126 -0.34 5.21 3.78
C SER A 126 0.88 5.38 4.67
N THR A 127 1.07 6.56 5.25
CA THR A 127 2.17 6.85 6.17
C THR A 127 2.06 5.99 7.42
N GLY A 128 0.86 5.87 8.01
CA GLY A 128 0.61 5.01 9.17
C GLY A 128 0.94 3.55 8.88
N ARG A 129 0.58 3.05 7.69
CA ARG A 129 0.92 1.70 7.24
C ARG A 129 2.43 1.49 7.06
N VAL A 130 3.14 2.43 6.43
CA VAL A 130 4.60 2.36 6.24
C VAL A 130 5.33 2.38 7.59
N VAL A 131 4.96 3.28 8.49
CA VAL A 131 5.52 3.33 9.85
C VAL A 131 5.23 2.02 10.60
N GLY A 132 4.01 1.48 10.49
CA GLY A 132 3.64 0.19 11.05
C GLY A 132 4.54 -0.95 10.56
N ILE A 133 4.81 -1.02 9.25
CA ILE A 133 5.70 -2.03 8.65
C ILE A 133 7.13 -1.87 9.18
N LEU A 134 7.67 -0.64 9.21
CA LEU A 134 9.02 -0.37 9.69
C LEU A 134 9.19 -0.72 11.17
N LEU A 135 8.23 -0.33 12.03
CA LEU A 135 8.24 -0.67 13.45
C LEU A 135 8.11 -2.17 13.68
N THR A 136 7.24 -2.84 12.91
CA THR A 136 7.09 -4.31 12.99
C THR A 136 8.40 -5.00 12.62
N GLY A 137 9.05 -4.58 11.54
CA GLY A 137 10.34 -5.12 11.10
C GLY A 137 11.45 -4.88 12.11
N ALA A 138 11.59 -3.65 12.63
CA ALA A 138 12.56 -3.32 13.65
C ALA A 138 12.33 -4.12 14.95
N GLY A 139 11.07 -4.26 15.38
CA GLY A 139 10.70 -5.08 16.52
C GLY A 139 11.03 -6.56 16.32
N ALA A 140 10.74 -7.11 15.14
CA ALA A 140 11.09 -8.49 14.79
C ALA A 140 12.60 -8.74 14.83
N LEU A 141 13.42 -7.79 14.36
CA LEU A 141 14.88 -7.86 14.47
C LEU A 141 15.34 -7.81 15.93
N GLY A 142 14.73 -6.94 16.75
CA GLY A 142 14.99 -6.90 18.19
C GLY A 142 14.65 -8.21 18.90
N ILE A 143 13.51 -8.82 18.55
CA ILE A 143 13.11 -10.14 19.06
C ILE A 143 14.14 -11.20 18.67
N ALA A 144 14.57 -11.22 17.41
CA ALA A 144 15.56 -12.18 16.93
C ALA A 144 16.92 -12.00 17.64
N ALA A 145 17.40 -10.77 17.79
CA ALA A 145 18.66 -10.46 18.47
C ALA A 145 18.61 -10.80 19.97
N GLY A 146 17.54 -10.38 20.66
CA GLY A 146 17.31 -10.70 22.07
C GLY A 146 17.17 -12.21 22.30
N GLY A 147 16.42 -12.90 21.42
CA GLY A 147 16.26 -14.35 21.46
C GLY A 147 17.58 -15.09 21.22
N ALA A 148 18.40 -14.64 20.27
CA ALA A 148 19.72 -15.21 20.01
C ALA A 148 20.67 -15.04 21.20
N ALA A 149 20.68 -13.86 21.83
CA ALA A 149 21.48 -13.62 23.04
C ALA A 149 21.10 -14.57 24.18
N LEU A 150 19.81 -14.82 24.38
CA LEU A 150 19.30 -15.77 25.37
C LEU A 150 19.65 -17.22 25.01
N ALA A 151 19.61 -17.59 23.72
CA ALA A 151 19.94 -18.94 23.25
C ALA A 151 21.43 -19.29 23.41
N VAL A 152 22.33 -18.30 23.30
CA VAL A 152 23.79 -18.50 23.47
C VAL A 152 24.21 -18.43 24.96
N SER A 153 23.38 -17.83 25.82
CA SER A 153 23.65 -17.71 27.26
C SER A 153 24.06 -19.02 27.97
N PRO A 154 23.43 -20.19 27.75
CA PRO A 154 23.86 -21.43 28.41
C PRO A 154 25.23 -21.93 27.93
N ILE A 155 25.59 -21.70 26.67
CA ILE A 155 26.89 -22.10 26.09
C ILE A 155 28.02 -21.30 26.75
N LEU A 156 27.81 -20.00 26.93
CA LEU A 156 28.74 -19.12 27.65
C LEU A 156 28.77 -19.42 29.16
N ALA A 157 27.74 -20.07 29.70
CA ALA A 157 27.71 -20.46 31.11
C ALA A 157 28.59 -21.70 31.39
N SER A 158 28.74 -22.60 30.42
CA SER A 158 29.59 -23.80 30.54
C SER A 158 31.09 -23.52 30.43
N GLU A 159 31.47 -22.43 29.78
CA GLU A 159 32.87 -22.02 29.67
C GLU A 159 33.23 -21.10 30.86
N GLU A 160 34.19 -21.48 31.70
CA GLU A 160 34.71 -20.71 32.87
C GLU A 160 35.40 -19.38 32.48
N VAL A 161 35.15 -18.88 31.27
CA VAL A 161 35.95 -17.86 30.58
C VAL A 161 35.33 -16.46 30.71
N GLY A 162 34.36 -16.25 31.61
CA GLY A 162 33.68 -14.96 31.77
C GLY A 162 33.39 -14.58 33.21
N SER A 163 33.61 -13.30 33.56
CA SER A 163 33.22 -12.76 34.86
C SER A 163 31.69 -12.87 35.05
N GLN A 164 31.25 -13.10 36.29
CA GLN A 164 29.82 -13.17 36.64
C GLN A 164 29.04 -11.95 36.13
N GLY A 165 29.66 -10.76 36.14
CA GLY A 165 29.06 -9.53 35.63
C GLY A 165 28.78 -9.57 34.12
N PHE A 166 29.63 -10.20 33.31
CA PHE A 166 29.38 -10.35 31.87
C PHE A 166 28.13 -11.21 31.61
N ARG A 167 27.99 -12.33 32.34
CA ARG A 167 26.82 -13.23 32.21
C ARG A 167 25.52 -12.54 32.58
N THR A 168 25.50 -11.86 33.73
CA THR A 168 24.32 -11.07 34.15
C THR A 168 24.03 -9.95 33.18
N GLY A 169 25.06 -9.30 32.62
CA GLY A 169 24.92 -8.26 31.61
C GLY A 169 24.31 -8.76 30.30
N VAL A 170 24.79 -9.89 29.76
CA VAL A 170 24.25 -10.50 28.53
C VAL A 170 22.81 -10.95 28.72
N LEU A 171 22.49 -11.59 29.86
CA LEU A 171 21.14 -12.05 30.15
C LEU A 171 20.16 -10.88 30.36
N ALA A 172 20.53 -9.90 31.18
CA ALA A 172 19.70 -8.71 31.40
C ALA A 172 19.53 -7.89 30.11
N GLY A 173 20.61 -7.72 29.34
CA GLY A 173 20.57 -7.07 28.03
C GLY A 173 19.68 -7.82 27.05
N GLY A 174 19.81 -9.15 26.98
CA GLY A 174 18.99 -10.01 26.11
C GLY A 174 17.51 -9.90 26.42
N ILE A 175 17.11 -9.98 27.70
CA ILE A 175 15.71 -9.80 28.13
C ILE A 175 15.23 -8.38 27.78
N GLY A 176 16.04 -7.35 28.03
CA GLY A 176 15.69 -5.97 27.72
C GLY A 176 15.43 -5.74 26.23
N VAL A 177 16.35 -6.22 25.37
CA VAL A 177 16.22 -6.11 23.91
C VAL A 177 15.03 -6.93 23.39
N LEU A 178 14.81 -8.14 23.90
CA LEU A 178 13.65 -8.96 23.55
C LEU A 178 12.33 -8.26 23.91
N GLY A 179 12.22 -7.74 25.13
CA GLY A 179 11.03 -7.03 25.61
C GLY A 179 10.75 -5.76 24.80
N ALA A 180 11.78 -4.95 24.54
CA ALA A 180 11.67 -3.78 23.68
C ALA A 180 11.25 -4.16 22.24
N GLY A 181 11.81 -5.25 21.71
CA GLY A 181 11.45 -5.79 20.40
C GLY A 181 9.97 -6.20 20.31
N LEU A 182 9.47 -6.94 21.31
CA LEU A 182 8.06 -7.35 21.38
C LEU A 182 7.11 -6.15 21.44
N LEU A 183 7.41 -5.15 22.27
CA LEU A 183 6.59 -3.94 22.35
C LEU A 183 6.59 -3.17 21.03
N THR A 184 7.76 -2.96 20.43
CA THR A 184 7.90 -2.24 19.16
C THR A 184 7.18 -2.97 18.02
N ALA A 185 7.32 -4.30 17.96
CA ALA A 185 6.63 -5.13 16.98
C ALA A 185 5.10 -5.08 17.17
N GLY A 186 4.62 -5.15 18.42
CA GLY A 186 3.21 -5.06 18.75
C GLY A 186 2.58 -3.74 18.32
N VAL A 187 3.24 -2.62 18.61
CA VAL A 187 2.79 -1.27 18.18
C VAL A 187 2.80 -1.16 16.65
N GLY A 188 3.87 -1.62 16.00
CA GLY A 188 3.97 -1.63 14.55
C GLY A 188 2.84 -2.43 13.89
N LEU A 189 2.57 -3.62 14.41
CA LEU A 189 1.52 -4.52 13.92
C LEU A 189 0.13 -3.90 14.10
N TYR A 190 -0.12 -3.27 15.25
CA TYR A 190 -1.37 -2.57 15.51
C TYR A 190 -1.59 -1.43 14.50
N LEU A 191 -0.59 -0.60 14.24
CA LEU A 191 -0.67 0.45 13.23
C LEU A 191 -0.87 -0.11 11.83
N TRP A 192 -0.19 -1.22 11.49
CA TRP A 192 -0.35 -1.84 10.19
C TRP A 192 -1.78 -2.35 9.95
N ILE A 193 -2.39 -3.00 10.93
CA ILE A 193 -3.75 -3.55 10.82
C ILE A 193 -4.82 -2.44 10.80
N THR A 194 -4.66 -1.43 11.66
CA THR A 194 -5.66 -0.36 11.81
C THR A 194 -5.64 0.67 10.68
N ASN A 195 -4.54 0.78 9.93
CA ASN A 195 -4.44 1.64 8.75
C ASN A 195 -4.80 0.93 7.44
N GLY A 196 -5.59 -0.15 7.52
CA GLY A 196 -6.21 -0.78 6.35
C GLY A 196 -7.27 0.11 5.71
N SER A 197 -7.43 0.01 4.39
CA SER A 197 -8.55 0.62 3.67
C SER A 197 -9.53 -0.46 3.23
N SER A 198 -10.82 -0.19 3.33
CA SER A 198 -11.86 -1.09 2.83
C SER A 198 -12.88 -0.33 2.00
N ALA A 199 -13.40 -0.97 0.96
CA ALA A 199 -14.46 -0.42 0.12
C ALA A 199 -15.56 -1.48 -0.01
N HIS A 200 -16.79 -1.12 0.38
CA HIS A 200 -17.93 -2.01 0.35
C HIS A 200 -18.95 -1.48 -0.66
N PRO A 201 -19.10 -2.13 -1.82
CA PRO A 201 -20.19 -1.83 -2.73
C PRO A 201 -21.51 -2.36 -2.15
N GLU A 202 -22.45 -1.46 -1.89
CA GLU A 202 -23.78 -1.77 -1.39
C GLU A 202 -24.51 -2.69 -2.38
N GLY A 203 -25.02 -3.81 -1.86
CA GLY A 203 -25.75 -4.78 -2.67
C GLY A 203 -24.88 -5.82 -3.40
N GLN A 204 -23.56 -5.85 -3.21
CA GLN A 204 -22.86 -7.12 -3.26
C GLN A 204 -23.10 -7.82 -1.92
N ALA A 205 -24.03 -8.78 -1.91
CA ALA A 205 -23.91 -9.86 -0.94
C ALA A 205 -22.47 -10.34 -1.02
N GLN A 206 -21.81 -10.58 0.12
CA GLN A 206 -20.39 -10.93 0.29
C GLN A 206 -19.95 -12.22 -0.44
N ALA A 207 -20.67 -12.63 -1.48
CA ALA A 207 -20.56 -13.85 -2.27
C ALA A 207 -19.21 -14.04 -2.96
N SER A 208 -18.30 -13.06 -2.91
CA SER A 208 -16.98 -13.21 -3.51
C SER A 208 -15.91 -12.40 -2.79
N ALA A 209 -15.86 -12.48 -1.46
CA ALA A 209 -14.53 -12.68 -0.88
C ALA A 209 -14.10 -14.07 -1.35
N SER A 210 -13.61 -14.19 -2.60
CA SER A 210 -12.72 -15.29 -2.92
C SER A 210 -11.69 -15.22 -1.81
N PRO A 211 -11.62 -16.22 -0.91
CA PRO A 211 -10.61 -16.22 0.13
C PRO A 211 -9.32 -15.90 -0.60
N PRO A 212 -8.49 -14.96 -0.08
CA PRO A 212 -7.21 -14.69 -0.72
C PRO A 212 -6.64 -16.07 -1.00
N ARG A 213 -6.28 -16.35 -2.26
CA ARG A 213 -5.47 -17.53 -2.58
C ARG A 213 -4.15 -17.29 -1.84
N ARG A 214 -4.17 -17.43 -0.51
CA ARG A 214 -3.05 -17.97 0.23
C ARG A 214 -2.76 -19.21 -0.58
N ALA A 215 -1.61 -19.23 -1.23
CA ALA A 215 -1.03 -20.48 -1.68
C ALA A 215 -1.13 -21.39 -0.46
N ALA A 216 -2.15 -22.24 -0.45
CA ALA A 216 -2.36 -23.17 0.63
C ALA A 216 -1.26 -24.16 0.38
N VAL A 217 -0.10 -23.93 0.99
CA VAL A 217 0.99 -24.88 1.02
C VAL A 217 0.44 -26.08 1.77
N GLY A 218 -0.16 -26.99 1.00
CA GLY A 218 -0.77 -28.19 1.50
C GLY A 218 0.35 -29.18 1.75
N LEU A 219 0.52 -29.58 3.01
CA LEU A 219 1.35 -30.72 3.35
C LEU A 219 0.55 -31.98 3.00
N SER A 220 0.77 -32.50 1.80
CA SER A 220 0.31 -33.82 1.40
C SER A 220 1.28 -34.88 1.94
N PRO A 221 0.82 -36.10 2.27
CA PRO A 221 1.72 -37.23 2.59
C PRO A 221 2.76 -37.50 1.50
N SER A 222 2.52 -37.04 0.27
CA SER A 222 3.40 -37.21 -0.89
C SER A 222 4.42 -36.09 -1.07
N GLY A 223 4.42 -35.07 -0.21
CA GLY A 223 5.32 -33.91 -0.28
C GLY A 223 4.60 -32.56 -0.25
N ILE A 224 5.38 -31.49 -0.41
CA ILE A 224 4.89 -30.12 -0.47
C ILE A 224 4.35 -29.86 -1.87
N THR A 225 3.03 -29.67 -2.00
CA THR A 225 2.40 -29.25 -3.26
C THR A 225 2.20 -27.75 -3.26
N PHE A 226 2.72 -27.08 -4.29
CA PHE A 226 2.58 -25.63 -4.52
C PHE A 226 1.38 -25.34 -5.43
#